data_AF-A0A164NE18-F1
#
_entry.id   AF-A0A164NE18-F1
#
_cell.length_a   1.000
_cell.length_b   1.000
_cell.length_c   1.000
_cell.angle_alpha   90.00
_cell.angle_beta   90.00
_cell.angle_gamma   90.00
#
_symmetry.space_group_name_H-M   'P 1'
#
loop_
_entity.id
_entity.type
_entity.pdbx_description
1 polymer ?
#
loop_
_entity_poly.entity_id
_entity_poly.type
_entity_poly.pdbx_seq_one_letter_code
_entity_poly.pdbx_strand_id
1 'polypeptide(L)' 'FSFSDSNLTIRSKDGTRFLIHKSIMSSVSGVFRDMLSLDQIPSCDNTPDNVVDLPECASYIDLLLIYIYPS' A
#
# COMPACT_ATOMS: atom_id res chain seq x y z
N PHE A 1 -3.68 -9.46 -5.45
CA PHE A 1 -2.33 -9.39 -4.85
C PHE A 1 -2.35 -9.74 -3.37
N SER A 2 -1.63 -10.79 -2.97
CA SER A 2 -1.52 -11.22 -1.57
C SER A 2 -0.17 -11.89 -1.33
N PHE A 3 0.87 -11.11 -1.06
CA PHE A 3 2.22 -11.63 -0.80
C PHE A 3 2.40 -12.01 0.68
N SER A 4 3.05 -13.14 0.95
CA SER A 4 3.31 -13.60 2.33
C SER A 4 4.38 -12.77 3.07
N ASP A 5 5.27 -12.14 2.31
CA ASP A 5 6.34 -11.25 2.76
C ASP A 5 5.96 -9.76 2.67
N SER A 6 4.67 -9.47 2.48
CA SER A 6 4.17 -8.10 2.41
C SER A 6 4.48 -7.31 3.67
N ASN A 7 4.78 -6.02 3.49
CA ASN A 7 5.00 -5.06 4.58
C ASN A 7 4.12 -3.81 4.46
N LEU A 8 3.18 -3.81 3.51
CA LEU A 8 2.19 -2.77 3.27
C LEU A 8 0.84 -3.39 2.94
N THR A 9 -0.21 -2.88 3.55
CA THR A 9 -1.59 -3.19 3.17
C THR A 9 -2.19 -1.96 2.49
N ILE A 10 -2.72 -2.11 1.28
CA ILE A 10 -3.59 -1.10 0.68
C ILE A 10 -5.03 -1.56 0.86
N ARG A 11 -5.90 -0.67 1.34
CA ARG A 11 -7.34 -0.91 1.44
C ARG A 11 -8.06 0.00 0.45
N SER A 12 -8.79 -0.60 -0.49
CA SER A 12 -9.62 0.11 -1.45
C SER A 12 -10.89 0.67 -0.80
N LYS A 13 -11.58 1.54 -1.54
CA LYS A 13 -12.89 2.11 -1.13
C LYS A 13 -13.94 1.05 -0.82
N ASP A 14 -13.92 -0.07 -1.52
CA ASP A 14 -14.85 -1.20 -1.30
C ASP A 14 -14.43 -2.12 -0.14
N GLY A 15 -13.33 -1.80 0.56
CA GLY A 15 -12.84 -2.53 1.71
C GLY A 15 -11.92 -3.72 1.37
N THR A 16 -11.67 -3.97 0.08
CA THR A 16 -10.71 -5.01 -0.36
C THR A 16 -9.29 -4.65 0.09
N ARG A 17 -8.57 -5.64 0.58
CA ARG A 17 -7.20 -5.47 1.08
C ARG A 17 -6.20 -6.11 0.12
N PHE A 18 -5.13 -5.39 -0.17
CA PHE A 18 -4.02 -5.82 -1.00
C PHE A 18 -2.75 -5.84 -0.17
N LEU A 19 -2.15 -7.02 -0.02
CA LEU A 19 -0.90 -7.20 0.71
C LEU A 19 0.27 -7.09 -0.27
N ILE A 20 1.06 -6.03 -0.16
CA ILE A 20 2.10 -5.61 -1.12
C ILE A 20 3.38 -5.11 -0.44
N HIS A 21 4.34 -4.62 -1.23
CA HIS A 21 5.65 -4.16 -0.77
C HIS A 21 5.77 -2.64 -0.77
N LYS A 22 6.09 -2.06 0.40
CA LYS A 22 6.44 -0.64 0.58
C LYS A 22 7.52 -0.19 -0.40
N SER A 23 8.56 -1.00 -0.60
CA SER A 23 9.71 -0.68 -1.45
C SER A 23 9.33 -0.50 -2.91
N ILE A 24 8.44 -1.36 -3.43
CA ILE A 24 7.94 -1.27 -4.79
C ILE A 24 7.09 0.00 -4.93
N MET A 25 6.16 0.23 -4.00
CA MET A 25 5.29 1.41 -4.03
C MET A 25 6.04 2.73 -3.90
N SER A 26 7.05 2.80 -3.03
CA SER A 26 7.88 4.01 -2.87
C SER A 26 8.82 4.25 -4.07
N SER A 27 9.20 3.19 -4.79
CA SER A 27 10.00 3.30 -6.00
C SER A 27 9.20 3.85 -7.19
N VAL A 28 7.93 3.46 -7.32
CA VAL A 28 7.08 3.84 -8.47
C VAL A 28 6.26 5.11 -8.24
N SER A 29 6.08 5.52 -6.98
CA SER A 29 5.31 6.72 -6.65
C SER A 29 5.99 7.55 -5.57
N GLY A 30 6.30 8.81 -5.89
CA GLY A 30 6.77 9.80 -4.93
C GLY A 30 5.80 10.05 -3.78
N VAL A 31 4.48 10.06 -4.04
CA VAL A 31 3.45 10.26 -3.01
C VAL A 31 3.49 9.14 -1.97
N PHE A 32 3.43 7.89 -2.40
CA PHE A 32 3.64 6.73 -1.53
C PHE A 32 4.99 6.78 -0.79
N ARG A 33 6.09 7.19 -1.42
CA ARG A 33 7.38 7.32 -0.72
C ARG A 33 7.30 8.33 0.42
N ASP A 34 6.71 9.49 0.17
CA ASP A 34 6.61 10.55 1.17
C ASP A 34 5.66 10.12 2.30
N MET A 35 4.50 9.55 1.97
CA MET A 35 3.53 9.04 2.93
C MET A 35 4.11 7.94 3.83
N LEU A 36 4.79 6.94 3.25
CA LEU A 36 5.42 5.84 3.99
C LEU A 36 6.63 6.30 4.82
N SER A 37 7.21 7.46 4.51
CA SER A 37 8.27 8.07 5.32
C SER A 37 7.71 8.77 6.55
N LEU A 38 6.46 9.27 6.49
CA LEU A 38 5.75 9.86 7.63
C LEU A 38 5.31 8.80 8.65
N ASP A 39 5.00 7.58 8.21
CA ASP A 39 4.68 6.44 9.08
C ASP A 39 5.84 6.03 10.02
N GLN A 40 7.07 6.50 9.76
CA GLN A 40 8.22 6.28 10.64
C GLN A 40 8.23 7.23 11.83
N ILE A 41 7.36 8.23 11.85
CA ILE A 41 7.17 9.11 13.00
C ILE A 41 6.30 8.35 14.00
N PRO A 42 6.78 8.08 15.24
CA PRO A 42 6.01 7.32 16.21
C PRO A 42 4.74 8.10 16.55
N SER A 43 3.64 7.67 15.97
CA SER A 43 2.31 8.16 16.28
C SER A 43 1.89 7.56 17.62
N CYS A 44 1.25 8.35 18.49
CA CYS A 44 0.83 7.92 19.82
C CYS A 44 -0.19 6.76 19.79
N ASP A 45 -0.76 6.50 18.60
CA ASP A 45 -1.69 5.41 18.35
C ASP A 45 -0.94 4.16 17.85
N ASN A 46 -0.90 3.13 18.69
CA ASN A 46 -0.44 1.79 18.36
C ASN A 46 -1.38 1.13 17.33
N THR A 47 -1.38 1.57 16.07
CA THR A 47 -1.95 0.79 14.97
C THR A 47 -0.84 -0.02 14.31
N PRO A 48 -0.75 -1.34 14.57
CA PRO A 48 0.37 -2.17 14.11
C PRO A 48 0.36 -2.47 12.61
N ASP A 49 -0.67 -2.03 11.87
CA ASP A 49 -0.80 -2.37 10.46
C ASP A 49 -0.58 -1.14 9.59
N ASN A 50 0.49 -1.18 8.80
CA ASN A 50 0.81 -0.22 7.73
C ASN A 50 -0.29 -0.29 6.65
N VAL A 51 -1.46 0.30 6.94
CA VAL A 51 -2.63 0.27 6.08
C VAL A 51 -2.82 1.64 5.44
N VAL A 52 -2.78 1.67 4.12
CA VAL A 52 -3.06 2.87 3.34
C VAL A 52 -4.46 2.76 2.74
N ASP A 53 -5.33 3.69 3.13
CA ASP A 53 -6.66 3.80 2.58
C ASP A 53 -6.64 4.56 1.26
N LEU A 54 -7.20 3.94 0.23
CA LEU A 54 -7.29 4.49 -1.12
C LEU A 54 -8.75 4.71 -1.52
N PRO A 55 -9.09 5.89 -2.09
CA PRO A 55 -10.45 6.17 -2.56
C PRO A 55 -10.84 5.39 -3.83
N GLU A 56 -9.88 4.73 -4.48
CA GLU A 56 -10.08 3.92 -5.67
C GLU A 56 -10.73 2.57 -5.36
N CYS A 57 -11.50 2.04 -6.32
CA CYS A 57 -12.07 0.69 -6.22
C CYS A 57 -10.99 -0.38 -6.46
N ALA A 58 -11.23 -1.59 -5.96
CA ALA A 58 -10.30 -2.71 -6.07
C ALA A 58 -9.85 -3.00 -7.50
N SER A 59 -10.74 -2.88 -8.49
CA SER A 59 -10.42 -3.14 -9.91
C SER A 59 -9.36 -2.20 -10.47
N TYR A 60 -9.36 -0.92 -10.08
CA TYR A 60 -8.34 0.04 -10.52
C TYR A 60 -7.00 -0.24 -9.85
N ILE A 61 -7.03 -0.55 -8.56
CA ILE A 61 -5.82 -0.88 -7.80
C ILE A 61 -5.20 -2.18 -8.32
N ASP A 62 -6.00 -3.18 -8.67
CA ASP A 62 -5.51 -4.44 -9.22
C ASP A 62 -4.79 -4.23 -10.57
N LEU A 63 -5.37 -3.43 -11.47
CA LEU A 63 -4.72 -3.06 -12.73
C LEU A 63 -3.42 -2.27 -12.52
N LEU A 64 -3.43 -1.33 -11.58
CA LEU A 64 -2.24 -0.57 -11.21
C LEU A 64 -1.13 -1.49 -10.70
N LEU A 65 -1.49 -2.47 -9.85
CA LEU A 65 -0.54 -3.44 -9.31
C LEU A 65 0.00 -4.38 -10.39
N ILE A 66 -0.82 -4.82 -11.35
CA ILE A 66 -0.36 -5.59 -12.52
C ILE A 66 0.65 -4.79 -13.36
N TYR A 67 0.46 -3.48 -13.49
CA TYR A 67 1.39 -2.62 -14.24
C TYR A 67 2.72 -2.41 -13.51
N ILE A 68 2.69 -2.32 -12.18
CA ILE A 68 3.85 -2.00 -11.33
C ILE A 68 4.70 -3.23 -11.00
N TYR A 69 4.07 -4.37 -10.79
CA TYR A 69 4.79 -5.59 -10.43
C TYR A 69 5.33 -6.25 -11.70
N PRO A 70 6.65 -6.49 -11.78
CA PRO A 70 7.21 -7.28 -12.87
C PRO A 70 6.60 -8.68 -12.83
N SER A 71 6.23 -9.19 -14.01
CA SER A 71 5.68 -10.53 -14.22
C SER A 71 6.68 -11.63 -13.89
#